data_AF-A0A5C2RQQ2-F1
#
_entry.id   AF-A0A5C2RQQ2-F1
#
_cell.length_a   1.000
_cell.length_b   1.000
_cell.length_c   1.000
_cell.angle_alpha   90.00
_cell.angle_beta   90.00
_cell.angle_gamma   90.00
#
_symmetry.space_group_name_H-M   'P 1'
#
loop_
_entity.id
_entity.type
_entity.pdbx_description
1 polymer ?
#
loop_
_entity_poly.entity_id
_entity_poly.type
_entity_poly.pdbx_seq_one_letter_code
_entity_poly.pdbx_strand_id
1 'polypeptide(L)' 'LAMWCSTRHRPFAAVEDPEFREILRMLYAKVEVPSRFTVSRDIQTILDETTARLLQRFENFKGKIHLCVDGWTSPN' A
#
# COMPACT_ATOMS: atom_id res chain seq x y z
N LEU A 1 8.44 -1.98 -3.17
CA LEU A 1 8.29 -1.58 -1.75
C LEU A 1 6.85 -1.22 -1.38
N ALA A 2 6.13 -0.42 -2.20
CA ALA A 2 4.70 -0.13 -2.01
C ALA A 2 3.85 -1.38 -1.67
N MET A 3 3.89 -2.40 -2.53
CA MET A 3 3.18 -3.67 -2.30
C MET A 3 3.65 -4.41 -1.06
N TRP A 4 4.95 -4.38 -0.75
CA TRP A 4 5.47 -5.03 0.46
C TRP A 4 4.94 -4.35 1.72
N CYS A 5 4.94 -3.01 1.76
CA CYS A 5 4.39 -2.24 2.86
C CYS A 5 2.88 -2.45 3.03
N SER A 6 2.11 -2.38 1.95
CA SER A 6 0.65 -2.53 2.01
C SER A 6 0.22 -3.95 2.36
N THR A 7 0.80 -4.97 1.73
CA THR A 7 0.38 -6.38 1.92
C THR A 7 0.89 -7.01 3.21
N ARG A 8 1.96 -6.45 3.81
CA ARG A 8 2.56 -6.98 5.04
C ARG A 8 2.37 -6.04 6.25
N HIS A 9 1.50 -5.04 6.12
CA HIS A 9 1.23 -4.05 7.16
C HIS A 9 2.51 -3.42 7.75
N ARG A 10 3.51 -3.15 6.91
CA ARG A 10 4.76 -2.53 7.37
C ARG A 10 4.61 -1.01 7.38
N PRO A 11 5.12 -0.31 8.41
CA PRO A 11 5.15 1.14 8.40
C PRO A 11 6.02 1.63 7.24
N PHE A 12 5.69 2.76 6.64
CA PHE A 12 6.46 3.30 5.51
C PHE A 12 7.90 3.62 5.90
N ALA A 13 8.15 3.98 7.17
CA ALA A 13 9.48 4.21 7.70
C ALA A 13 10.40 2.97 7.65
N ALA A 14 9.85 1.76 7.51
CA ALA A 14 10.65 0.53 7.41
C ALA A 14 11.63 0.53 6.23
N VAL A 15 11.36 1.30 5.17
CA VAL A 15 12.28 1.42 4.01
C VAL A 15 13.47 2.36 4.27
N GLU A 16 13.42 3.09 5.39
CA GLU A 16 14.47 4.02 5.81
C GLU A 16 15.37 3.46 6.91
N ASP A 17 15.02 2.28 7.42
CA ASP A 17 15.81 1.53 8.39
C ASP A 17 17.24 1.28 7.86
N PRO A 18 18.29 1.66 8.60
CA PRO A 18 19.67 1.54 8.14
C PRO A 18 20.08 0.10 7.83
N GLU A 19 19.73 -0.84 8.70
CA GLU A 19 20.06 -2.26 8.58
C GLU A 19 19.37 -2.88 7.37
N PHE A 20 18.10 -2.56 7.14
CA PHE A 20 17.37 -2.97 5.95
C PHE A 20 18.04 -2.46 4.66
N ARG A 21 18.42 -1.17 4.62
CA ARG A 21 19.12 -0.60 3.47
C ARG A 21 20.47 -1.24 3.23
N GLU A 22 21.19 -1.59 4.30
CA GLU A 22 22.47 -2.26 4.20
C GLU A 22 22.33 -3.66 3.61
N ILE A 23 21.35 -4.44 4.07
CA ILE A 23 21.04 -5.75 3.49
C ILE A 23 20.75 -5.63 1.98
N LEU A 24 19.95 -4.63 1.57
CA LEU A 24 19.66 -4.42 0.15
C LEU A 24 20.92 -4.07 -0.64
N ARG A 25 21.81 -3.24 -0.10
CA ARG A 25 23.08 -2.86 -0.76
C ARG A 25 24.07 -4.02 -0.85
N MET A 26 24.10 -4.89 0.16
CA MET A 26 24.89 -6.13 0.12
C MET A 26 24.46 -7.04 -1.04
N LEU A 27 23.15 -7.10 -1.31
CA LEU A 27 22.60 -7.88 -2.42
C LEU A 27 22.80 -7.18 -3.78
N TYR A 28 22.67 -5.85 -3.81
CA TYR A 28 22.89 -5.05 -5.01
C TYR A 28 23.38 -3.65 -4.65
N ALA A 29 24.68 -3.39 -4.85
CA ALA A 29 25.34 -2.15 -4.40
C ALA A 29 24.75 -0.86 -5.01
N LYS A 30 24.12 -0.94 -6.18
CA LYS A 30 23.48 0.20 -6.86
C LYS A 30 21.98 0.31 -6.58
N VAL A 31 21.47 -0.39 -5.57
CA VAL A 31 20.06 -0.30 -5.21
C VAL A 31 19.75 1.11 -4.69
N GLU A 32 18.77 1.75 -5.32
CA GLU A 32 18.19 3.00 -4.82
C GLU A 32 16.93 2.68 -4.03
N VAL A 33 16.97 2.93 -2.72
CA VAL A 33 15.83 2.71 -1.84
C VAL A 33 15.03 4.01 -1.74
N PRO A 34 13.75 4.05 -2.17
CA PRO A 34 12.92 5.23 -2.11
C PRO A 34 12.69 5.69 -0.67
N SER A 35 12.33 6.97 -0.50
CA SER A 35 11.93 7.52 0.80
C SER A 35 10.58 6.97 1.26
N ARG A 36 10.30 7.05 2.56
CA ARG A 36 8.97 6.71 3.12
C ARG A 36 7.85 7.52 2.48
N PHE A 37 8.12 8.76 2.06
CA PHE A 37 7.15 9.64 1.41
C PHE A 37 6.85 9.16 -0.01
N THR A 38 7.86 8.70 -0.73
CA THR A 38 7.69 8.10 -2.06
C THR A 38 6.84 6.83 -1.96
N VAL A 39 7.14 5.95 -1.01
CA VAL A 39 6.34 4.73 -0.79
C VAL A 39 4.89 5.05 -0.43
N SER A 40 4.65 6.05 0.43
CA SER A 40 3.31 6.52 0.77
C SER A 40 2.56 7.02 -0.48
N ARG A 41 3.20 7.86 -1.29
CA ARG A 41 2.63 8.39 -2.53
C ARG A 41 2.28 7.26 -3.51
N ASP A 42 3.20 6.32 -3.72
CA ASP A 42 2.97 5.19 -4.64
C ASP A 42 1.78 4.35 -4.19
N ILE A 43 1.63 4.10 -2.88
CA ILE A 43 0.47 3.38 -2.33
C ILE A 43 -0.82 4.15 -2.57
N GLN A 44 -0.81 5.48 -2.36
CA GLN A 44 -1.98 6.31 -2.63
C GLN A 44 -2.36 6.27 -4.12
N THR A 45 -1.39 6.39 -5.03
CA THR A 45 -1.63 6.28 -6.48
C THR A 45 -2.24 4.92 -6.84
N ILE A 46 -1.70 3.83 -6.30
CA ILE A 46 -2.26 2.48 -6.53
C ILE A 46 -3.70 2.39 -6.02
N LEU A 47 -3.99 2.96 -4.84
CA LEU A 47 -5.34 2.98 -4.27
C LEU A 47 -6.31 3.78 -5.14
N ASP A 48 -5.92 4.96 -5.59
CA ASP A 48 -6.75 5.84 -6.42
C ASP A 48 -7.09 5.17 -7.76
N GLU A 49 -6.08 4.61 -8.43
CA GLU A 49 -6.26 3.89 -9.70
C GLU A 49 -7.14 2.64 -9.54
N THR A 50 -6.91 1.87 -8.47
CA THR A 50 -7.71 0.68 -8.18
C THR A 50 -9.15 1.05 -7.87
N THR A 51 -9.36 2.10 -7.09
CA THR A 51 -10.69 2.60 -6.73
C THR A 51 -11.44 3.07 -7.98
N ALA A 52 -10.80 3.85 -8.85
CA ALA A 52 -11.41 4.29 -10.11
C ALA A 52 -11.86 3.09 -10.98
N ARG A 53 -11.01 2.05 -11.10
CA ARG A 53 -11.36 0.81 -11.82
C ARG A 53 -12.51 0.05 -11.16
N LEU A 54 -12.54 0.01 -9.83
CA LEU A 54 -13.64 -0.64 -9.09
C LEU A 54 -14.96 0.10 -9.27
N LEU A 55 -14.96 1.43 -9.21
CA LEU A 55 -16.15 2.25 -9.47
C LEU A 55 -16.71 1.98 -10.87
N GLN A 56 -15.86 2.03 -11.90
CA GLN A 56 -16.25 1.70 -13.27
C GLN A 56 -16.85 0.28 -13.38
N ARG A 57 -16.29 -0.69 -12.64
CA ARG A 57 -16.82 -2.06 -12.61
C ARG A 57 -18.19 -2.12 -11.94
N PHE A 58 -18.40 -1.37 -10.86
CA PHE A 58 -19.67 -1.35 -10.14
C PHE A 58 -20.78 -0.62 -10.90
N GLU A 59 -20.47 0.47 -11.61
CA GLU A 59 -21.44 1.18 -12.46
C GLU A 59 -22.06 0.26 -13.53
N ASN A 60 -21.28 -0.70 -14.04
CA ASN A 60 -21.72 -1.64 -15.08
C ASN A 60 -22.25 -2.97 -14.52
N PHE A 61 -22.34 -3.12 -13.19
CA PHE A 61 -22.66 -4.40 -12.56
C PHE A 61 -24.17 -4.69 -12.57
N LYS A 62 -24.60 -5.69 -13.36
CA LYS A 62 -26.00 -6.13 -13.48
C LYS A 62 -26.42 -7.18 -12.44
N GLY A 63 -26.12 -6.94 -11.16
CA GLY A 63 -26.39 -7.87 -10.07
C GLY A 63 -26.76 -7.18 -8.76
N LYS A 64 -26.85 -7.96 -7.68
CA LYS A 64 -27.04 -7.44 -6.32
C LYS A 64 -25.70 -7.40 -5.59
N ILE A 65 -25.48 -6.34 -4.81
CA ILE A 65 -24.30 -6.20 -3.94
C ILE A 65 -24.77 -6.33 -2.50
N HIS A 66 -24.17 -7.25 -1.75
CA HIS A 66 -24.38 -7.38 -0.31
C HIS A 66 -23.26 -6.63 0.41
N LEU A 67 -23.62 -5.62 1.22
CA LEU A 67 -22.68 -4.82 1.99
C LEU A 67 -22.82 -5.21 3.47
N CYS A 68 -21.73 -5.68 4.07
CA CYS A 68 -21.62 -5.85 5.52
C CYS A 68 -20.74 -4.72 6.05
N VAL A 69 -21.26 -3.94 7.00
CA VAL A 69 -20.52 -2.83 7.62
C VAL A 69 -20.06 -3.28 8.99
N ASP A 70 -18.75 -3.28 9.21
CA ASP A 70 -18.18 -3.47 10.54
C ASP A 70 -18.17 -2.12 11.26
N GLY A 71 -18.91 -2.04 12.38
CA GLY A 71 -19.16 -0.83 13.15
C GLY A 71 -18.37 -0.77 14.46
N TRP A 72 -17.24 -1.49 14.55
CA TRP A 72 -16.41 -1.45 15.76
C TRP A 72 -15.84 -0.05 16.03
N THR A 73 -15.87 0.36 17.30
CA THR A 73 -15.26 1.60 17.79
C THR A 73 -14.19 1.24 18.82
N SER A 74 -12.98 1.79 18.71
CA SER A 74 -11.96 1.65 19.75
C SER A 74 -12.36 2.45 20.99
N PRO A 75 -12.29 1.90 22.21
CA PRO A 75 -12.32 2.71 23.42
C PRO A 75 -11.05 3.55 23.45
N ASN A 76 -11.21 4.87 23.50
CA ASN A 76 -10.10 5.80 23.72
C ASN A 76 -9.54 5.64 25.13
#